data_AF-A0A8T4PKT3-F1
#
_entry.id   AF-A0A8T4PKT3-F1
#
_cell.length_a   1.000
_cell.length_b   1.000
_cell.length_c   1.000
_cell.angle_alpha   90.00
_cell.angle_beta   90.00
_cell.angle_gamma   90.00
#
_symmetry.space_group_name_H-M   'P 1'
#
loop_
_entity.id
_entity.type
_entity.pdbx_description
1 polymer ?
#
loop_
_entity_poly.entity_id
_entity_poly.type
_entity_poly.pdbx_seq_one_letter_code
_entity_poly.pdbx_strand_id
1 'polypeptide(L)'
;MKKQLSSIEINLLAEELQILINSRVDKIYHSEGSELCIQFYAQNAGKKILKIIPGKYLFLAEAKAEHQELSGFCMFLRKHLENSKLKEVRQIEPERIVEFAFEKAGKKLILIAEFFSKGNIIICDENHIIANALQFVDFSTRSIRPKIKYEHPKMEYDIFKLKKENLQELFKKTGKDALVTCLAVDLGLGGIYSEEICLLAKIDKNKKPQDIRNADKIADSIKKITGKKIKPVIYYENSEAVDAVPFEMEFYRNLEKKEFGTFNEALDYYFSKEEKIQKKPAKYDKDIESIKRIIEEQRQTIESMKKSENEDREKAELIYNNYKLVEEILTEINKASQKYSWKEIQEKLKEHKIIREVDAKEKRVVVEI
;
A
#
# COMPACT_ATOMS: atom_id res chain seq x y z
N MET A 1 13.46 0.30 6.73
CA MET A 1 12.26 0.50 7.55
C MET A 1 11.31 -0.67 7.36
N LYS A 2 10.89 -1.26 8.48
CA LYS A 2 9.88 -2.32 8.55
C LYS A 2 8.61 -1.86 7.85
N LYS A 3 7.96 -2.74 7.09
CA LYS A 3 6.74 -2.41 6.31
C LYS A 3 5.49 -3.16 6.77
N GLN A 4 5.66 -4.40 7.20
CA GLN A 4 4.59 -5.31 7.60
C GLN A 4 5.19 -6.44 8.44
N LEU A 5 4.36 -7.08 9.27
CA LEU A 5 4.75 -8.31 9.95
C LEU A 5 4.74 -9.51 9.00
N SER A 6 5.67 -10.45 9.20
CA SER A 6 5.65 -11.78 8.60
C SER A 6 4.75 -12.74 9.38
N SER A 7 4.47 -13.92 8.80
CA SER A 7 3.72 -14.97 9.49
C SER A 7 4.43 -15.45 10.76
N ILE A 8 5.76 -15.57 10.71
CA ILE A 8 6.61 -15.98 11.86
C ILE A 8 6.52 -14.93 12.97
N GLU A 9 6.57 -13.65 12.62
CA GLU A 9 6.48 -12.56 13.60
C GLU A 9 5.11 -12.50 14.26
N ILE A 10 4.04 -12.74 13.50
CA ILE A 10 2.67 -12.81 14.02
C ILE A 10 2.51 -14.00 14.98
N ASN A 11 3.09 -15.15 14.65
CA ASN A 11 3.07 -16.33 15.51
C ASN A 11 3.67 -16.03 16.88
N LEU A 12 4.88 -15.46 16.89
CA LEU A 12 5.60 -15.11 18.12
C LEU A 12 4.89 -13.99 18.90
N LEU A 13 4.31 -13.00 18.21
CA LEU A 13 3.49 -11.99 18.88
C LEU A 13 2.24 -12.59 19.49
N ALA A 14 1.57 -13.53 18.84
CA ALA A 14 0.40 -14.21 19.39
C ALA A 14 0.74 -14.96 20.68
N GLU A 15 1.96 -15.50 20.81
CA GLU A 15 2.49 -16.07 22.06
C GLU A 15 2.70 -15.00 23.14
N GLU A 16 3.33 -13.87 22.83
CA GLU A 16 3.49 -12.79 23.82
C GLU A 16 2.14 -12.19 24.26
N LEU A 17 1.16 -12.16 23.37
CA LEU A 17 -0.19 -11.66 23.64
C LEU A 17 -1.03 -12.59 24.53
N GLN A 18 -0.57 -13.81 24.84
CA GLN A 18 -1.25 -14.70 25.77
C GLN A 18 -1.41 -14.07 27.16
N ILE A 19 -0.55 -13.10 27.54
CA ILE A 19 -0.69 -12.32 28.77
C ILE A 19 -2.04 -11.56 28.86
N LEU A 20 -2.70 -11.30 27.73
CA LEU A 20 -4.01 -10.66 27.68
C LEU A 20 -5.15 -11.63 27.96
N ILE A 21 -4.94 -12.95 27.90
CA ILE A 21 -6.01 -13.93 28.14
C ILE A 21 -6.57 -13.72 29.55
N ASN A 22 -7.89 -13.83 29.66
CA ASN A 22 -8.68 -13.51 30.84
C ASN A 22 -8.75 -12.03 31.24
N SER A 23 -8.11 -11.12 30.50
CA SER A 23 -8.24 -9.68 30.71
C SER A 23 -9.60 -9.16 30.22
N ARG A 24 -10.08 -8.10 30.85
CA ARG A 24 -11.31 -7.42 30.42
C ARG A 24 -10.99 -6.25 29.50
N VAL A 25 -11.78 -6.07 28.44
CA VAL A 25 -11.69 -4.86 27.60
C VAL A 25 -12.24 -3.68 28.40
N ASP A 26 -11.40 -2.67 28.64
CA ASP A 26 -11.77 -1.43 29.32
C ASP A 26 -12.28 -0.40 28.31
N LYS A 27 -11.46 -0.06 27.32
CA LYS A 27 -11.77 0.98 26.32
C LYS A 27 -11.28 0.60 24.95
N ILE A 28 -12.00 1.02 23.92
CA ILE A 28 -11.60 0.86 22.52
C ILE A 28 -11.48 2.24 21.87
N TYR A 29 -10.40 2.47 21.13
CA TYR A 29 -10.15 3.72 20.41
C TYR A 29 -9.80 3.43 18.96
N HIS A 30 -10.15 4.36 18.09
CA HIS A 30 -9.80 4.32 16.68
C HIS A 30 -9.22 5.68 16.30
N SER A 31 -8.14 5.74 15.53
CA SER A 31 -7.55 7.01 15.09
C SER A 31 -7.55 7.13 13.56
N GLU A 32 -7.21 8.31 13.05
CA GLU A 32 -6.99 8.52 11.63
C GLU A 32 -5.92 7.53 11.11
N GLY A 33 -6.20 6.85 9.99
CA GLY A 33 -5.29 5.85 9.40
C GLY A 33 -5.59 4.38 9.71
N SER A 34 -6.79 4.05 10.22
CA SER A 34 -7.27 2.67 10.49
C SER A 34 -6.64 1.98 11.71
N GLU A 35 -5.97 2.72 12.57
CA GLU A 35 -5.40 2.17 13.81
C GLU A 35 -6.50 1.92 14.84
N LEU A 36 -6.52 0.71 15.38
CA LEU A 36 -7.39 0.29 16.48
C LEU A 36 -6.55 0.07 17.74
N CYS A 37 -6.89 0.78 18.81
CA CYS A 37 -6.31 0.57 20.14
C CYS A 37 -7.36 -0.08 21.06
N ILE A 38 -7.05 -1.26 21.59
CA ILE A 38 -7.89 -1.95 22.58
C ILE A 38 -7.15 -1.93 23.92
N GLN A 39 -7.69 -1.19 24.88
CA GLN A 39 -7.18 -1.18 26.24
C GLN A 39 -7.80 -2.33 27.03
N PHE A 40 -6.95 -3.14 27.63
CA PHE A 40 -7.29 -4.22 28.54
C PHE A 40 -6.96 -3.86 29.98
N TYR A 41 -7.76 -4.39 30.90
CA TYR A 41 -7.44 -4.47 32.32
C TYR A 41 -7.13 -5.93 32.67
N ALA A 42 -5.84 -6.22 32.83
CA ALA A 42 -5.33 -7.51 33.25
C ALA A 42 -5.20 -7.52 34.78
N GLN A 43 -5.81 -8.50 35.46
CA GLN A 43 -5.84 -8.53 36.94
C GLN A 43 -4.45 -8.47 37.58
N ASN A 44 -3.42 -9.05 36.94
CA ASN A 44 -2.06 -9.14 37.47
C ASN A 44 -1.03 -8.26 36.74
N ALA A 45 -1.40 -7.66 35.60
CA ALA A 45 -0.47 -6.88 34.76
C ALA A 45 -0.94 -5.42 34.56
N GLY A 46 -2.03 -5.04 35.21
CA GLY A 46 -2.59 -3.70 35.12
C GLY A 46 -3.16 -3.39 33.75
N LYS A 47 -3.03 -2.11 33.35
CA LYS A 47 -3.49 -1.65 32.04
C LYS A 47 -2.52 -2.10 30.96
N LYS A 48 -3.04 -2.71 29.91
CA LYS A 48 -2.30 -3.07 28.69
C LYS A 48 -3.02 -2.50 27.48
N ILE A 49 -2.30 -1.99 26.49
CA ILE A 49 -2.89 -1.37 25.30
C ILE A 49 -2.44 -2.18 24.09
N LEU A 50 -3.37 -2.86 23.43
CA LEU A 50 -3.11 -3.53 22.16
C LEU A 50 -3.34 -2.55 21.03
N LYS A 51 -2.29 -2.24 20.26
CA LYS A 51 -2.35 -1.43 19.06
C LYS A 51 -2.37 -2.34 17.83
N ILE A 52 -3.36 -2.15 16.98
CA ILE A 52 -3.57 -2.89 15.74
C ILE A 52 -3.60 -1.90 14.59
N ILE A 53 -2.65 -2.01 13.66
CA ILE A 53 -2.67 -1.30 12.39
C ILE A 53 -2.86 -2.37 11.30
N PRO A 54 -4.07 -2.51 10.74
CA PRO A 54 -4.37 -3.51 9.73
C PRO A 54 -3.40 -3.45 8.56
N GLY A 55 -3.03 -4.63 8.04
CA GLY A 55 -2.10 -4.76 6.92
C GLY A 55 -0.64 -4.54 7.32
N LYS A 56 -0.36 -4.05 8.53
CA LYS A 56 0.98 -3.65 8.95
C LYS A 56 1.42 -4.35 10.23
N TYR A 57 0.90 -3.93 11.39
CA TYR A 57 1.50 -4.25 12.70
C TYR A 57 0.48 -4.50 13.81
N LEU A 58 0.91 -5.26 14.82
CA LEU A 58 0.18 -5.57 16.04
C LEU A 58 1.20 -5.63 17.18
N PHE A 59 0.98 -4.91 18.27
CA PHE A 59 1.84 -5.00 19.47
C PHE A 59 1.16 -4.37 20.70
N LEU A 60 1.68 -4.68 21.88
CA LEU A 60 1.36 -4.01 23.13
C LEU A 60 2.17 -2.72 23.24
N ALA A 61 1.48 -1.59 23.29
CA ALA A 61 2.06 -0.26 23.45
C ALA A 61 2.06 0.17 24.93
N GLU A 62 3.06 0.97 25.33
CA GLU A 62 3.10 1.59 26.67
C GLU A 62 2.15 2.78 26.79
N ALA A 63 2.01 3.56 25.72
CA ALA A 63 1.21 4.79 25.69
C ALA A 63 -0.03 4.68 24.80
N LYS A 64 -1.03 5.52 25.09
CA LYS A 64 -2.22 5.67 24.23
C LYS A 64 -1.90 6.57 23.04
N ALA A 65 -2.60 6.35 21.92
CA ALA A 65 -2.64 7.31 20.84
C ALA A 65 -3.17 8.68 21.32
N GLU A 66 -2.51 9.76 20.86
CA GLU A 66 -2.83 11.15 21.22
C GLU A 66 -4.14 11.64 20.60
N HIS A 67 -4.53 11.12 19.43
CA HIS A 67 -5.77 11.46 18.74
C HIS A 67 -6.71 10.26 18.69
N GLN A 68 -7.97 10.48 19.10
CA GLN A 68 -8.97 9.44 19.23
C GLN A 68 -10.26 9.91 18.55
N GLU A 69 -10.61 9.26 17.45
CA GLU A 69 -11.88 9.45 16.77
C GLU A 69 -12.88 8.35 17.15
N LEU A 70 -14.16 8.70 17.14
CA LEU A 70 -15.26 7.78 17.38
C LEU A 70 -15.92 7.42 16.05
N SER A 71 -15.23 6.65 15.21
CA SER A 71 -15.81 6.12 13.98
C SER A 71 -17.01 5.22 14.28
N GLY A 72 -17.94 5.08 13.32
CA GLY A 72 -19.10 4.19 13.48
C GLY A 72 -18.70 2.74 13.78
N PHE A 73 -17.59 2.27 13.20
CA PHE A 73 -17.01 0.96 13.50
C PHE A 73 -16.47 0.90 14.94
N CYS A 74 -15.76 1.92 15.41
CA CYS A 74 -15.30 2.01 16.80
C CYS A 74 -16.48 1.93 17.79
N MET A 75 -17.58 2.64 17.50
CA MET A 75 -18.79 2.60 18.32
C MET A 75 -19.43 1.21 18.34
N PHE A 76 -19.45 0.51 17.21
CA PHE A 76 -19.87 -0.87 17.14
C PHE A 76 -19.01 -1.76 18.05
N LEU A 77 -17.68 -1.66 17.96
CA LEU A 77 -16.76 -2.41 18.81
C LEU A 77 -17.01 -2.12 20.29
N ARG A 78 -17.16 -0.86 20.69
CA ARG A 78 -17.43 -0.51 22.10
C ARG A 78 -18.69 -1.18 22.62
N LYS A 79 -19.80 -1.05 21.90
CA LYS A 79 -21.09 -1.66 22.26
C LYS A 79 -20.97 -3.17 22.51
N HIS A 80 -20.19 -3.85 21.68
CA HIS A 80 -20.14 -5.31 21.66
C HIS A 80 -18.99 -5.92 22.49
N LEU A 81 -17.83 -5.26 22.55
CA LEU A 81 -16.61 -5.80 23.16
C LEU A 81 -16.23 -5.13 24.49
N GLU A 82 -16.64 -3.89 24.80
CA GLU A 82 -16.31 -3.32 26.11
C GLU A 82 -16.93 -4.16 27.23
N ASN A 83 -16.15 -4.35 28.30
CA ASN A 83 -16.42 -5.27 29.41
C ASN A 83 -16.47 -6.77 29.04
N SER A 84 -16.18 -7.14 27.80
CA SER A 84 -15.95 -8.55 27.44
C SER A 84 -14.62 -9.03 27.97
N LYS A 85 -14.52 -10.34 28.19
CA LYS A 85 -13.30 -11.03 28.63
C LYS A 85 -12.66 -11.69 27.42
N LEU A 86 -11.38 -11.45 27.20
CA LEU A 86 -10.60 -12.16 26.18
C LEU A 86 -10.38 -13.60 26.63
N LYS A 87 -10.74 -14.57 25.80
CA LYS A 87 -10.63 -16.01 26.09
C LYS A 87 -9.51 -16.68 25.31
N GLU A 88 -9.23 -16.19 24.12
CA GLU A 88 -8.24 -16.80 23.23
C GLU A 88 -7.61 -15.74 22.34
N VAL A 89 -6.31 -15.91 22.07
CA VAL A 89 -5.57 -15.22 21.02
C VAL A 89 -4.83 -16.28 20.24
N ARG A 90 -5.01 -16.34 18.93
CA ARG A 90 -4.29 -17.27 18.08
C ARG A 90 -4.08 -16.73 16.68
N GLN A 91 -3.02 -17.21 16.03
CA GLN A 91 -2.86 -17.04 14.59
C GLN A 91 -3.73 -18.06 13.83
N ILE A 92 -4.23 -17.68 12.66
CA ILE A 92 -4.67 -18.66 11.65
C ILE A 92 -3.44 -19.07 10.85
N GLU A 93 -2.72 -20.10 11.28
CA GLU A 93 -1.48 -20.53 10.61
C GLU A 93 -1.75 -21.09 9.19
N PRO A 94 -0.86 -20.82 8.21
CA PRO A 94 0.31 -19.94 8.24
C PRO A 94 -0.02 -18.48 7.84
N GLU A 95 -1.30 -18.11 7.80
CA GLU A 95 -1.73 -16.80 7.34
C GLU A 95 -1.29 -15.68 8.28
N ARG A 96 -1.18 -14.47 7.72
CA ARG A 96 -0.91 -13.26 8.50
C ARG A 96 -2.20 -12.70 9.08
N ILE A 97 -2.87 -13.53 9.88
CA ILE A 97 -4.19 -13.26 10.47
C ILE A 97 -4.18 -13.66 11.94
N VAL A 98 -4.68 -12.79 12.81
CA VAL A 98 -4.85 -13.07 14.25
C VAL A 98 -6.33 -13.04 14.61
N GLU A 99 -6.79 -14.07 15.32
CA GLU A 99 -8.11 -14.14 15.92
C GLU A 99 -8.04 -13.89 17.42
N PHE A 100 -8.98 -13.08 17.91
CA PHE A 100 -9.21 -12.80 19.32
C PHE A 100 -10.64 -13.22 19.67
N ALA A 101 -10.79 -14.24 20.52
CA ALA A 101 -12.10 -14.70 20.96
C ALA A 101 -12.49 -14.00 22.27
N PHE A 102 -13.62 -13.31 22.26
CA PHE A 102 -14.17 -12.59 23.41
C PHE A 102 -15.45 -13.23 23.90
N GLU A 103 -15.71 -13.09 25.21
CA GLU A 103 -16.95 -13.55 25.85
C GLU A 103 -17.56 -12.43 26.70
N LYS A 104 -18.86 -12.19 26.52
CA LYS A 104 -19.63 -11.22 27.32
C LYS A 104 -21.03 -11.78 27.60
N ALA A 105 -21.32 -12.04 28.88
CA ALA A 105 -22.61 -12.58 29.32
C ALA A 105 -23.06 -13.82 28.52
N GLY A 106 -22.15 -14.77 28.30
CA GLY A 106 -22.40 -16.00 27.54
C GLY A 106 -22.34 -15.84 26.01
N LYS A 107 -22.38 -14.61 25.48
CA LYS A 107 -22.21 -14.37 24.04
C LYS A 107 -20.73 -14.37 23.66
N LYS A 108 -20.39 -15.15 22.63
CA LYS A 108 -19.05 -15.20 22.03
C LYS A 108 -18.97 -14.31 20.80
N LEU A 109 -17.86 -13.60 20.66
CA LEU A 109 -17.54 -12.76 19.50
C LEU A 109 -16.08 -12.98 19.13
N ILE A 110 -15.79 -12.98 17.83
CA ILE A 110 -14.44 -13.19 17.31
C ILE A 110 -14.02 -11.90 16.58
N LEU A 111 -12.92 -11.30 17.00
CA LEU A 111 -12.26 -10.23 16.25
C LEU A 111 -11.13 -10.83 15.43
N ILE A 112 -11.14 -10.58 14.13
CA ILE A 112 -10.16 -11.07 13.18
C ILE A 112 -9.40 -9.86 12.63
N ALA A 113 -8.07 -9.87 12.74
CA ALA A 113 -7.20 -8.83 12.21
C ALA A 113 -6.33 -9.40 11.08
N GLU A 114 -6.45 -8.82 9.88
CA GLU A 114 -5.69 -9.22 8.68
C GLU A 114 -4.48 -8.29 8.48
N PHE A 115 -3.28 -8.87 8.33
CA PHE A 115 -1.99 -8.17 8.19
C PHE A 115 -1.32 -8.39 6.82
N PHE A 116 -2.14 -8.49 5.76
CA PHE A 116 -1.69 -8.57 4.39
C PHE A 116 -2.42 -7.56 3.51
N SER A 117 -1.82 -7.14 2.39
CA SER A 117 -2.35 -6.07 1.53
C SER A 117 -2.66 -4.82 2.37
N LYS A 118 -3.85 -4.21 2.22
CA LYS A 118 -4.32 -3.09 3.07
C LYS A 118 -4.80 -3.52 4.46
N GLY A 119 -4.97 -4.82 4.69
CA GLY A 119 -5.54 -5.40 5.91
C GLY A 119 -7.00 -5.08 6.16
N ASN A 120 -7.55 -5.66 7.22
CA ASN A 120 -8.91 -5.41 7.69
C ASN A 120 -9.06 -5.79 9.17
N ILE A 121 -10.10 -5.28 9.81
CA ILE A 121 -10.54 -5.73 11.14
C ILE A 121 -11.99 -6.15 11.02
N ILE A 122 -12.28 -7.40 11.34
CA ILE A 122 -13.59 -8.02 11.12
C ILE A 122 -14.09 -8.56 12.45
N ILE A 123 -15.38 -8.36 12.73
CA ILE A 123 -16.06 -8.94 13.88
C ILE A 123 -17.04 -9.98 13.40
N CYS A 124 -16.91 -11.18 13.94
CA CYS A 124 -17.80 -12.30 13.68
C CYS A 124 -18.51 -12.77 14.95
N ASP A 125 -19.59 -13.51 14.79
CA ASP A 125 -20.13 -14.37 15.83
C ASP A 125 -19.31 -15.66 16.00
N GLU A 126 -19.79 -16.56 16.86
CA GLU A 126 -19.14 -17.85 17.15
C GLU A 126 -19.13 -18.85 15.99
N ASN A 127 -19.93 -18.64 14.95
CA ASN A 127 -19.99 -19.46 13.75
C ASN A 127 -19.19 -18.83 12.58
N HIS A 128 -18.36 -17.83 12.89
CA HIS A 128 -17.62 -17.02 11.93
C HIS A 128 -18.53 -16.25 10.95
N ILE A 129 -19.79 -15.96 11.30
CA ILE A 129 -20.64 -15.08 10.49
C ILE A 129 -20.28 -13.63 10.82
N ILE A 130 -19.95 -12.86 9.79
CA ILE A 130 -19.52 -11.46 9.92
C ILE A 130 -20.69 -10.64 10.47
N ALA A 131 -20.47 -10.01 11.62
CA ALA A 131 -21.38 -9.03 12.20
C ALA A 131 -21.08 -7.62 11.66
N ASN A 132 -19.79 -7.26 11.56
CA ASN A 132 -19.34 -5.98 11.00
C ASN A 132 -17.85 -6.06 10.61
N ALA A 133 -17.34 -5.08 9.86
CA ALA A 133 -15.94 -4.97 9.51
C ALA A 133 -15.53 -3.50 9.35
N LEU A 134 -14.23 -3.22 9.48
CA LEU A 134 -13.68 -1.90 9.27
C LEU A 134 -13.84 -1.47 7.81
N GLN A 135 -13.65 -2.39 6.87
CA GLN A 135 -13.90 -2.18 5.45
C GLN A 135 -14.74 -3.32 4.87
N PHE A 136 -15.77 -2.96 4.10
CA PHE A 136 -16.53 -3.90 3.29
C PHE A 136 -15.89 -4.02 1.92
N VAL A 137 -15.46 -5.24 1.56
CA VAL A 137 -14.70 -5.49 0.33
C VAL A 137 -15.16 -6.80 -0.27
N ASP A 138 -15.40 -6.78 -1.58
CA ASP A 138 -15.64 -7.96 -2.39
C ASP A 138 -14.37 -8.31 -3.15
N PHE A 139 -13.80 -9.48 -2.87
CA PHE A 139 -12.67 -10.05 -3.59
C PHE A 139 -13.18 -11.07 -4.62
N SER A 140 -12.31 -11.54 -5.51
CA SER A 140 -12.67 -12.56 -6.50
C SER A 140 -13.13 -13.88 -5.87
N THR A 141 -12.59 -14.25 -4.71
CA THR A 141 -12.84 -15.54 -4.07
C THR A 141 -13.69 -15.48 -2.79
N ARG A 142 -13.87 -14.28 -2.20
CA ARG A 142 -14.58 -14.10 -0.93
C ARG A 142 -15.19 -12.70 -0.83
N SER A 143 -16.22 -12.56 0.01
CA SER A 143 -16.81 -11.26 0.34
C SER A 143 -16.74 -10.99 1.84
N ILE A 144 -16.32 -9.78 2.20
CA ILE A 144 -16.29 -9.30 3.58
C ILE A 144 -17.46 -8.33 3.77
N ARG A 145 -18.63 -8.87 4.11
CA ARG A 145 -19.85 -8.11 4.39
C ARG A 145 -20.64 -8.75 5.54
N PRO A 146 -21.46 -7.98 6.26
CA PRO A 146 -22.32 -8.51 7.31
C PRO A 146 -23.20 -9.67 6.80
N LYS A 147 -23.44 -10.66 7.67
CA LYS A 147 -24.24 -11.88 7.44
C LYS A 147 -23.60 -12.91 6.48
N ILE A 148 -22.38 -12.68 6.01
CA ILE A 148 -21.60 -13.65 5.24
C ILE A 148 -20.65 -14.39 6.18
N LYS A 149 -20.41 -15.68 5.93
CA LYS A 149 -19.39 -16.44 6.66
C LYS A 149 -18.00 -15.96 6.26
N TYR A 150 -17.15 -15.66 7.25
CA TYR A 150 -15.78 -15.24 7.01
C TYR A 150 -14.95 -16.39 6.43
N GLU A 151 -14.19 -16.08 5.39
CA GLU A 151 -13.23 -16.96 4.76
C GLU A 151 -11.90 -16.22 4.55
N HIS A 152 -10.78 -16.92 4.66
CA HIS A 152 -9.44 -16.40 4.40
C HIS A 152 -8.79 -17.09 3.19
N PRO A 153 -7.86 -16.43 2.48
CA PRO A 153 -6.98 -17.11 1.54
C PRO A 153 -6.27 -18.25 2.25
N LYS A 154 -6.09 -19.38 1.56
CA LYS A 154 -5.40 -20.54 2.11
C LYS A 154 -4.12 -20.78 1.33
N MET A 155 -2.99 -20.69 2.02
CA MET A 155 -1.71 -21.13 1.50
C MET A 155 -1.72 -22.65 1.29
N GLU A 156 -1.02 -23.11 0.23
CA GLU A 156 -0.88 -24.53 -0.08
C GLU A 156 -0.06 -25.27 1.00
N TYR A 157 0.90 -24.56 1.61
CA TYR A 157 1.83 -25.12 2.59
C TYR A 157 1.84 -24.31 3.88
N ASP A 158 1.83 -25.01 5.02
CA ASP A 158 2.01 -24.43 6.35
C ASP A 158 3.48 -24.54 6.78
N ILE A 159 4.15 -23.39 6.90
CA ILE A 159 5.57 -23.30 7.29
C ILE A 159 5.87 -23.86 8.68
N PHE A 160 4.89 -23.87 9.59
CA PHE A 160 5.04 -24.40 10.95
C PHE A 160 4.94 -25.93 10.98
N LYS A 161 4.34 -26.54 9.95
CA LYS A 161 4.12 -27.99 9.83
C LYS A 161 4.85 -28.61 8.64
N LEU A 162 5.74 -27.84 8.01
CA LEU A 162 6.38 -28.19 6.75
C LEU A 162 7.35 -29.37 6.89
N LYS A 163 7.23 -30.34 5.99
CA LYS A 163 8.16 -31.47 5.85
C LYS A 163 9.03 -31.33 4.61
N LYS A 164 10.12 -32.10 4.56
CA LYS A 164 11.06 -32.13 3.44
C LYS A 164 10.35 -32.49 2.13
N GLU A 165 9.44 -33.45 2.18
CA GLU A 165 8.74 -33.96 1.00
C GLU A 165 7.89 -32.84 0.36
N ASN A 166 7.30 -31.97 1.18
CA ASN A 166 6.54 -30.81 0.71
C ASN A 166 7.43 -29.83 -0.07
N LEU A 167 8.65 -29.58 0.39
CA LEU A 167 9.60 -28.71 -0.32
C LEU A 167 10.05 -29.31 -1.65
N GLN A 168 10.30 -30.62 -1.70
CA GLN A 168 10.68 -31.29 -2.94
C GLN A 168 9.56 -31.24 -3.99
N GLU A 169 8.32 -31.42 -3.56
CA GLU A 169 7.15 -31.27 -4.43
C GLU A 169 6.99 -29.82 -4.91
N LEU A 170 7.05 -28.86 -3.99
CA LEU A 170 6.99 -27.44 -4.30
C LEU A 170 8.06 -27.03 -5.33
N PHE A 171 9.31 -27.44 -5.11
CA PHE A 171 10.42 -27.08 -5.99
C PHE A 171 10.30 -27.66 -7.40
N LYS A 172 9.62 -28.81 -7.56
CA LYS A 172 9.33 -29.38 -8.89
C LYS A 172 8.21 -28.64 -9.61
N LYS A 173 7.18 -28.21 -8.87
CA LYS A 173 5.96 -27.59 -9.41
C LYS A 173 6.11 -26.09 -9.65
N THR A 174 6.87 -25.39 -8.81
CA THR A 174 6.97 -23.94 -8.86
C THR A 174 7.59 -23.45 -10.17
N GLY A 175 7.04 -22.37 -10.72
CA GLY A 175 7.58 -21.71 -11.92
C GLY A 175 8.56 -20.58 -11.61
N LYS A 176 9.02 -20.43 -10.35
CA LYS A 176 9.93 -19.32 -9.97
C LYS A 176 11.37 -19.64 -10.35
N ASP A 177 12.08 -18.65 -10.88
CA ASP A 177 13.49 -18.80 -11.29
C ASP A 177 14.51 -18.63 -10.15
N ALA A 178 14.09 -18.17 -8.96
CA ALA A 178 14.97 -17.97 -7.82
C ALA A 178 14.36 -18.57 -6.54
N LEU A 179 15.20 -19.28 -5.78
CA LEU A 179 14.83 -19.90 -4.51
C LEU A 179 14.23 -18.88 -3.53
N VAL A 180 14.83 -17.71 -3.37
CA VAL A 180 14.32 -16.67 -2.47
C VAL A 180 12.89 -16.25 -2.81
N THR A 181 12.57 -16.14 -4.10
CA THR A 181 11.24 -15.76 -4.58
C THR A 181 10.24 -16.89 -4.35
N CYS A 182 10.63 -18.14 -4.58
CA CYS A 182 9.81 -19.31 -4.26
C CYS A 182 9.46 -19.34 -2.76
N LEU A 183 10.45 -19.23 -1.88
CA LEU A 183 10.22 -19.20 -0.43
C LEU A 183 9.37 -18.00 0.00
N ALA A 184 9.60 -16.83 -0.59
CA ALA A 184 8.88 -15.61 -0.19
C ALA A 184 7.40 -15.63 -0.60
N VAL A 185 7.10 -16.14 -1.79
CA VAL A 185 5.76 -16.11 -2.39
C VAL A 185 4.99 -17.40 -2.13
N ASP A 186 5.58 -18.55 -2.48
CA ASP A 186 4.86 -19.83 -2.43
C ASP A 186 4.73 -20.39 -1.01
N LEU A 187 5.66 -20.04 -0.11
CA LEU A 187 5.58 -20.35 1.33
C LEU A 187 5.20 -19.15 2.21
N GLY A 188 5.03 -17.96 1.63
CA GLY A 188 4.59 -16.78 2.38
C GLY A 188 5.58 -16.28 3.45
N LEU A 189 6.86 -16.66 3.37
CA LEU A 189 7.90 -16.26 4.34
C LEU A 189 8.24 -14.77 4.26
N GLY A 190 8.02 -14.14 3.10
CA GLY A 190 8.48 -12.79 2.80
C GLY A 190 9.99 -12.72 2.52
N GLY A 191 10.45 -11.62 1.93
CA GLY A 191 11.81 -11.50 1.40
C GLY A 191 12.90 -11.71 2.45
N ILE A 192 12.82 -11.01 3.59
CA ILE A 192 13.87 -11.02 4.62
C ILE A 192 14.05 -12.42 5.22
N TYR A 193 12.96 -13.09 5.59
CA TYR A 193 13.03 -14.46 6.12
C TYR A 193 13.50 -15.47 5.06
N SER A 194 13.09 -15.30 3.80
CA SER A 194 13.61 -16.13 2.71
C SER A 194 15.12 -15.98 2.51
N GLU A 195 15.64 -14.76 2.63
CA GLU A 195 17.09 -14.51 2.58
C GLU A 195 17.82 -15.13 3.77
N GLU A 196 17.31 -14.95 4.99
CA GLU A 196 17.84 -15.58 6.20
C GLU A 196 17.90 -17.11 6.07
N ILE A 197 16.83 -17.74 5.55
CA ILE A 197 16.79 -19.19 5.34
C ILE A 197 17.88 -19.64 4.36
N CYS A 198 18.05 -18.93 3.25
CA CYS A 198 19.10 -19.24 2.27
C CYS A 198 20.50 -19.11 2.88
N LEU A 199 20.73 -18.07 3.69
CA LEU A 199 22.00 -17.85 4.41
C LEU A 199 22.29 -18.97 5.42
N LEU A 200 21.31 -19.32 6.26
CA LEU A 200 21.45 -20.39 7.25
C LEU A 200 21.68 -21.76 6.60
N ALA A 201 20.98 -22.03 5.49
CA ALA A 201 21.15 -23.27 4.73
C ALA A 201 22.47 -23.30 3.92
N LYS A 202 23.14 -22.15 3.77
CA LYS A 202 24.30 -21.95 2.89
C LYS A 202 24.00 -22.34 1.44
N ILE A 203 22.83 -21.93 0.96
CA ILE A 203 22.38 -22.16 -0.42
C ILE A 203 22.22 -20.81 -1.11
N ASP A 204 22.76 -20.70 -2.32
CA ASP A 204 22.63 -19.49 -3.14
C ASP A 204 21.15 -19.21 -3.43
N LYS A 205 20.72 -18.01 -3.03
CA LYS A 205 19.35 -17.52 -3.12
C LYS A 205 18.84 -17.38 -4.55
N ASN A 206 19.75 -17.25 -5.52
CA ASN A 206 19.44 -17.08 -6.94
C ASN A 206 19.35 -18.40 -7.71
N LYS A 207 19.62 -19.54 -7.08
CA LYS A 207 19.45 -20.85 -7.73
C LYS A 207 17.98 -21.12 -8.03
N LYS A 208 17.75 -21.82 -9.14
CA LYS A 208 16.41 -22.32 -9.47
C LYS A 208 15.99 -23.37 -8.43
N PRO A 209 14.73 -23.33 -7.95
CA PRO A 209 14.21 -24.32 -7.02
C PRO A 209 14.39 -25.77 -7.50
N GLN A 210 14.20 -26.04 -8.80
CA GLN A 210 14.36 -27.37 -9.37
C GLN A 210 15.78 -27.94 -9.24
N ASP A 211 16.79 -27.06 -9.17
CA ASP A 211 18.21 -27.45 -9.07
C ASP A 211 18.65 -27.72 -7.62
N ILE A 212 17.77 -27.50 -6.64
CA ILE A 212 18.09 -27.69 -5.21
C ILE A 212 18.02 -29.17 -4.83
N ARG A 213 19.19 -29.80 -4.75
CA ARG A 213 19.32 -31.21 -4.32
C ARG A 213 19.15 -31.41 -2.80
N ASN A 214 19.47 -30.39 -2.01
CA ASN A 214 19.53 -30.46 -0.55
C ASN A 214 18.35 -29.75 0.13
N ALA A 215 17.12 -30.09 -0.25
CA ALA A 215 15.91 -29.50 0.33
C ALA A 215 15.82 -29.67 1.87
N ASP A 216 16.45 -30.72 2.42
CA ASP A 216 16.57 -30.94 3.87
C ASP A 216 17.15 -29.73 4.61
N LYS A 217 18.23 -29.13 4.07
CA LYS A 217 18.88 -27.98 4.71
C LYS A 217 17.96 -26.76 4.80
N ILE A 218 17.08 -26.60 3.80
CA ILE A 218 16.07 -25.54 3.80
C ILE A 218 14.98 -25.86 4.84
N ALA A 219 14.50 -27.11 4.88
CA ALA A 219 13.51 -27.55 5.87
C ALA A 219 14.02 -27.34 7.30
N ASP A 220 15.27 -27.74 7.57
CA ASP A 220 15.91 -27.60 8.88
C ASP A 220 16.10 -26.12 9.24
N SER A 221 16.45 -25.27 8.27
CA SER A 221 16.58 -23.83 8.48
C SER A 221 15.23 -23.17 8.78
N ILE A 222 14.16 -23.58 8.09
CA ILE A 222 12.78 -23.13 8.39
C ILE A 222 12.41 -23.54 9.80
N LYS A 223 12.58 -24.82 10.17
CA LYS A 223 12.30 -25.32 11.53
C LYS A 223 13.10 -24.60 12.60
N LYS A 224 14.36 -24.29 12.32
CA LYS A 224 15.22 -23.52 13.23
C LYS A 224 14.65 -22.13 13.47
N ILE A 225 14.17 -21.45 12.43
CA ILE A 225 13.59 -20.11 12.52
C ILE A 225 12.22 -20.14 13.20
N THR A 226 11.34 -21.08 12.85
CA THR A 226 10.00 -21.18 13.44
C THR A 226 10.05 -21.65 14.90
N GLY A 227 11.08 -22.40 15.30
CA GLY A 227 11.32 -22.81 16.69
C GLY A 227 12.31 -21.95 17.47
N LYS A 228 12.77 -20.81 16.93
CA LYS A 228 13.70 -19.91 17.65
C LYS A 228 13.01 -19.29 18.85
N LYS A 229 13.72 -19.25 19.98
CA LYS A 229 13.27 -18.48 21.15
C LYS A 229 13.34 -16.98 20.84
N ILE A 230 12.38 -16.25 21.37
CA ILE A 230 12.31 -14.79 21.26
C ILE A 230 13.55 -14.17 21.94
N LYS A 231 14.30 -13.38 21.17
CA LYS A 231 15.41 -12.53 21.62
C LYS A 231 15.38 -11.24 20.78
N PRO A 232 14.44 -10.32 21.05
CA PRO A 232 14.10 -9.24 20.15
C PRO A 232 15.24 -8.24 19.97
N VAL A 233 15.43 -7.80 18.73
CA VAL A 233 16.52 -6.90 18.33
C VAL A 233 16.03 -5.86 17.34
N ILE A 234 16.49 -4.62 17.51
CA ILE A 234 16.39 -3.57 16.48
C ILE A 234 17.78 -3.36 15.87
N TYR A 235 17.84 -3.40 14.53
CA TYR A 235 19.06 -3.13 13.77
C TYR A 235 19.10 -1.68 13.28
N TYR A 236 20.29 -1.09 13.25
CA TYR A 236 20.55 0.28 12.87
C TYR A 236 21.59 0.39 11.76
N GLU A 237 21.35 1.32 10.85
CA GLU A 237 22.30 1.74 9.82
C GLU A 237 22.38 3.27 9.87
N ASN A 238 23.58 3.83 10.04
CA ASN A 238 23.79 5.28 10.17
C ASN A 238 22.90 5.95 11.24
N SER A 239 22.73 5.30 12.41
CA SER A 239 21.83 5.73 13.50
C SER A 239 20.33 5.71 13.20
N GLU A 240 19.91 5.28 12.01
CA GLU A 240 18.50 5.09 11.66
C GLU A 240 18.07 3.64 11.90
N ALA A 241 16.88 3.44 12.48
CA ALA A 241 16.35 2.11 12.72
C ALA A 241 15.91 1.47 11.39
N VAL A 242 16.48 0.33 11.04
CA VAL A 242 16.23 -0.34 9.76
C VAL A 242 15.08 -1.34 9.86
N ASP A 243 15.12 -2.19 10.87
CA ASP A 243 14.10 -3.21 11.15
C ASP A 243 14.11 -3.62 12.63
N ALA A 244 12.96 -4.10 13.10
CA ALA A 244 12.75 -4.68 14.41
C ALA A 244 12.33 -6.15 14.22
N VAL A 245 13.11 -7.08 14.75
CA VAL A 245 12.93 -8.52 14.52
C VAL A 245 12.89 -9.28 15.85
N PRO A 246 12.18 -10.43 15.91
CA PRO A 246 11.98 -11.17 17.16
C PRO A 246 13.22 -11.94 17.63
N PHE A 247 14.24 -12.08 16.79
CA PHE A 247 15.50 -12.75 17.10
C PHE A 247 16.62 -12.27 16.18
N GLU A 248 17.86 -12.51 16.59
CA GLU A 248 19.03 -12.20 15.76
C GLU A 248 19.01 -12.93 14.42
N MET A 249 19.36 -12.19 13.37
CA MET A 249 19.37 -12.63 11.98
C MET A 249 20.78 -12.47 11.38
N GLU A 250 21.23 -13.49 10.66
CA GLU A 250 22.49 -13.45 9.90
C GLU A 250 22.43 -12.41 8.77
N PHE A 251 21.25 -12.19 8.19
CA PHE A 251 21.01 -11.17 7.17
C PHE A 251 21.49 -9.76 7.60
N TYR A 252 21.37 -9.43 8.89
CA TYR A 252 21.74 -8.13 9.46
C TYR A 252 23.07 -8.14 10.24
N ARG A 253 23.91 -9.16 10.07
CA ARG A 253 25.13 -9.37 10.90
C ARG A 253 26.10 -8.19 10.99
N ASN A 254 26.14 -7.34 9.97
CA ASN A 254 27.06 -6.20 9.88
C ASN A 254 26.46 -4.88 10.42
N LEU A 255 25.21 -4.89 10.86
CA LEU A 255 24.53 -3.71 11.38
C LEU A 255 24.69 -3.60 12.90
N GLU A 256 24.67 -2.37 13.40
CA GLU A 256 24.57 -2.12 14.83
C GLU A 256 23.22 -2.62 15.34
N LYS A 257 23.18 -3.12 16.58
CA LYS A 257 21.98 -3.73 17.14
C LYS A 257 21.73 -3.31 18.58
N LYS A 258 20.44 -3.24 18.94
CA LYS A 258 19.96 -3.03 20.31
C LYS A 258 18.99 -4.14 20.69
N GLU A 259 19.23 -4.78 21.83
CA GLU A 259 18.38 -5.86 22.37
C GLU A 259 17.25 -5.31 23.24
N PHE A 260 16.14 -6.04 23.30
CA PHE A 260 14.93 -5.71 24.08
C PHE A 260 14.43 -6.93 24.86
N GLY A 261 13.57 -6.71 25.87
CA GLY A 261 13.04 -7.79 26.71
C GLY A 261 11.94 -8.59 26.02
N THR A 262 11.05 -7.89 25.31
CA THR A 262 9.94 -8.51 24.54
C THR A 262 9.86 -7.94 23.13
N PHE A 263 9.25 -8.68 22.21
CA PHE A 263 9.09 -8.21 20.84
C PHE A 263 8.07 -7.08 20.77
N ASN A 264 7.06 -7.10 21.66
CA ASN A 264 6.18 -5.96 21.90
C ASN A 264 6.97 -4.68 22.25
N GLU A 265 7.91 -4.73 23.20
CA GLU A 265 8.76 -3.57 23.56
C GLU A 265 9.62 -3.10 22.38
N ALA A 266 10.20 -4.02 21.61
CA ALA A 266 10.98 -3.67 20.43
C ALA A 266 10.13 -2.94 19.37
N LEU A 267 8.91 -3.41 19.11
CA LEU A 267 8.00 -2.77 18.16
C LEU A 267 7.49 -1.41 18.69
N ASP A 268 7.14 -1.30 19.97
CA ASP A 268 6.71 -0.03 20.57
C ASP A 268 7.84 1.01 20.51
N TYR A 269 9.07 0.61 20.82
CA TYR A 269 10.24 1.49 20.68
C TYR A 269 10.52 1.86 19.22
N TYR A 270 10.43 0.91 18.30
CA TYR A 270 10.65 1.14 16.87
C TYR A 270 9.63 2.16 16.31
N PHE A 271 8.34 1.93 16.54
CA PHE A 271 7.29 2.79 16.01
C PHE A 271 7.14 4.11 16.76
N SER A 272 7.42 4.19 18.05
CA SER A 272 7.43 5.48 18.75
C SER A 272 8.54 6.41 18.24
N LYS A 273 9.68 5.86 17.79
CA LYS A 273 10.71 6.64 17.09
C LYS A 273 10.30 7.03 15.68
N GLU A 274 9.74 6.11 14.88
CA GLU A 274 9.19 6.45 13.56
C GLU A 274 8.10 7.51 13.66
N GLU A 275 7.17 7.39 14.61
CA GLU A 275 6.14 8.39 14.86
C GLU A 275 6.76 9.72 15.27
N LYS A 276 7.83 9.79 16.07
CA LYS A 276 8.51 11.06 16.36
C LYS A 276 9.18 11.68 15.13
N ILE A 277 9.67 10.86 14.20
CA ILE A 277 10.27 11.31 12.94
C ILE A 277 9.16 11.75 11.96
N GLN A 278 8.06 11.01 11.86
CA GLN A 278 6.89 11.31 11.02
C GLN A 278 5.99 12.41 11.62
N LYS A 279 5.97 12.60 12.95
CA LYS A 279 5.39 13.76 13.68
C LYS A 279 6.18 15.05 13.43
N LYS A 280 7.21 15.03 12.59
CA LYS A 280 7.45 16.14 11.66
C LYS A 280 6.64 15.91 10.38
N PRO A 281 5.29 16.04 10.36
CA PRO A 281 4.62 16.03 9.08
C PRO A 281 4.98 17.36 8.42
N ALA A 282 5.60 17.28 7.25
CA ALA A 282 4.86 17.46 6.01
C ALA A 282 3.72 18.51 6.02
N LYS A 283 3.90 19.64 6.71
CA LYS A 283 2.99 20.81 6.61
C LYS A 283 2.75 21.21 5.15
N TYR A 284 3.68 20.83 4.27
CA TYR A 284 3.76 21.24 2.88
C TYR A 284 3.42 20.13 1.89
N ASP A 285 3.02 18.90 2.26
CA ASP A 285 2.79 17.86 1.24
C ASP A 285 1.59 18.16 0.33
N LYS A 286 0.50 18.70 0.90
CA LYS A 286 -0.62 19.23 0.12
C LYS A 286 -0.21 20.44 -0.73
N ASP A 287 0.65 21.30 -0.19
CA ASP A 287 1.18 22.46 -0.92
C ASP A 287 2.09 22.02 -2.07
N ILE A 288 2.88 20.96 -1.88
CA ILE A 288 3.76 20.37 -2.90
C ILE A 288 2.93 19.73 -4.01
N GLU A 289 1.86 18.99 -3.69
CA GLU A 289 0.95 18.46 -4.72
C GLU A 289 0.26 19.58 -5.50
N SER A 290 -0.18 20.65 -4.81
CA SER A 290 -0.76 21.83 -5.44
C SER A 290 0.23 22.54 -6.37
N ILE A 291 1.46 22.78 -5.90
CA ILE A 291 2.53 23.41 -6.69
C ILE A 291 2.91 22.55 -7.89
N LYS A 292 2.99 21.22 -7.72
CA LYS A 292 3.27 20.31 -8.84
C LYS A 292 2.18 20.36 -9.92
N ARG A 293 0.91 20.44 -9.53
CA ARG A 293 -0.20 20.62 -10.48
C ARG A 293 -0.08 21.94 -11.24
N ILE A 294 0.22 23.04 -10.54
CA ILE A 294 0.40 24.36 -11.15
C ILE A 294 1.57 24.35 -12.15
N ILE A 295 2.70 23.71 -11.81
CA ILE A 295 3.85 23.58 -12.71
C ILE A 295 3.47 22.83 -13.99
N GLU A 296 2.68 21.76 -13.88
CA GLU A 296 2.25 20.97 -15.04
C GLU A 296 1.32 21.77 -15.96
N GLU A 297 0.34 22.48 -15.39
CA GLU A 297 -0.56 23.38 -16.15
C GLU A 297 0.23 24.50 -16.87
N GLN A 298 1.23 25.09 -16.20
CA GLN A 298 2.08 26.12 -16.80
C GLN A 298 2.95 25.56 -17.93
N ARG A 299 3.47 24.34 -17.80
CA ARG A 299 4.25 23.68 -18.86
C ARG A 299 3.42 23.44 -20.11
N GLN A 300 2.20 22.92 -19.95
CA GLN A 300 1.28 22.71 -21.08
C GLN A 300 0.91 24.04 -21.76
N THR A 301 0.74 25.10 -20.98
CA THR A 301 0.50 26.45 -21.51
C THR A 301 1.69 26.99 -22.29
N ILE A 302 2.92 26.82 -21.79
CA ILE A 302 4.13 27.24 -22.52
C ILE A 302 4.27 26.47 -23.83
N GLU A 303 3.96 25.17 -23.84
CA GLU A 303 4.03 24.35 -25.04
C GLU A 303 3.03 24.80 -26.12
N SER A 304 1.79 25.08 -25.72
CA SER A 304 0.78 25.60 -26.66
C SER A 304 1.13 26.99 -27.19
N MET A 305 1.65 27.88 -26.34
CA MET A 305 2.12 29.20 -26.77
C MET A 305 3.28 29.12 -27.76
N LYS A 306 4.26 28.23 -27.53
CA LYS A 306 5.38 28.01 -28.47
C LYS A 306 4.90 27.49 -29.83
N LYS A 307 3.90 26.61 -29.82
CA LYS A 307 3.30 26.12 -31.06
C LYS A 307 2.64 27.26 -31.84
N SER A 308 1.86 28.10 -31.15
CA SER A 308 1.26 29.30 -31.76
C SER A 308 2.31 30.29 -32.27
N GLU A 309 3.39 30.52 -31.51
CA GLU A 309 4.52 31.38 -31.94
C GLU A 309 5.11 30.87 -33.26
N ASN A 310 5.33 29.56 -33.37
CA ASN A 310 5.91 28.98 -34.57
C ASN A 310 4.95 29.09 -35.77
N GLU A 311 3.67 28.78 -35.58
CA GLU A 311 2.65 28.93 -36.63
C GLU A 311 2.52 30.38 -37.11
N ASP A 312 2.55 31.35 -36.20
CA ASP A 312 2.46 32.77 -36.55
C ASP A 312 3.75 33.29 -37.20
N ARG A 313 4.92 32.78 -36.80
CA ARG A 313 6.20 33.05 -37.48
C ARG A 313 6.17 32.52 -38.91
N GLU A 314 5.72 31.29 -39.13
CA GLU A 314 5.58 30.71 -40.47
C GLU A 314 4.63 31.53 -41.35
N LYS A 315 3.47 31.95 -40.82
CA LYS A 315 2.55 32.85 -41.53
C LYS A 315 3.20 34.18 -41.89
N ALA A 316 3.93 34.79 -40.94
CA ALA A 316 4.62 36.05 -41.16
C ALA A 316 5.70 35.93 -42.25
N GLU A 317 6.48 34.85 -42.24
CA GLU A 317 7.48 34.56 -43.27
C GLU A 317 6.84 34.34 -44.65
N LEU A 318 5.71 33.60 -44.70
CA LEU A 318 4.96 33.40 -45.95
C LEU A 318 4.44 34.72 -46.53
N ILE A 319 3.91 35.61 -45.68
CA ILE A 319 3.48 36.95 -46.09
C ILE A 319 4.67 37.77 -46.57
N TYR A 320 5.80 37.74 -45.85
CA TYR A 320 6.99 38.52 -46.19
C TYR A 320 7.60 38.07 -47.53
N ASN A 321 7.74 36.76 -47.75
CA ASN A 321 8.26 36.19 -49.00
C ASN A 321 7.36 36.51 -50.20
N ASN A 322 6.06 36.71 -49.97
CA ASN A 322 5.07 37.03 -51.00
C ASN A 322 4.54 38.47 -50.89
N TYR A 323 5.27 39.38 -50.23
CA TYR A 323 4.76 40.70 -49.82
C TYR A 323 4.12 41.46 -50.98
N LYS A 324 4.80 41.52 -52.12
CA LYS A 324 4.33 42.25 -53.31
C LYS A 324 3.01 41.69 -53.84
N LEU A 325 2.88 40.36 -53.91
CA LEU A 325 1.68 39.69 -54.37
C LEU A 325 0.51 39.92 -53.39
N VAL A 326 0.77 39.81 -52.09
CA VAL A 326 -0.23 40.05 -51.04
C VAL A 326 -0.69 41.52 -51.06
N GLU A 327 0.22 42.47 -51.21
CA GLU A 327 -0.08 43.91 -51.31
C GLU A 327 -0.92 44.25 -52.56
N GLU A 328 -0.57 43.66 -53.71
CA GLU A 328 -1.35 43.82 -54.95
C GLU A 328 -2.78 43.27 -54.79
N ILE A 329 -2.93 42.06 -54.24
CA ILE A 329 -4.24 41.44 -53.99
C ILE A 329 -5.07 42.29 -53.03
N LEU A 330 -4.49 42.72 -51.90
CA LEU A 330 -5.19 43.57 -50.93
C LEU A 330 -5.63 44.89 -51.56
N THR A 331 -4.77 45.50 -52.38
CA THR A 331 -5.07 46.76 -53.06
C THR A 331 -6.22 46.61 -54.05
N GLU A 332 -6.21 45.55 -54.87
CA GLU A 332 -7.25 45.29 -55.86
C GLU A 332 -8.59 44.88 -55.24
N ILE A 333 -8.57 44.06 -54.18
CA ILE A 333 -9.80 43.72 -53.43
C ILE A 333 -10.38 44.96 -52.76
N ASN A 334 -9.55 45.81 -52.14
CA ASN A 334 -10.01 47.05 -51.53
C ASN A 334 -10.65 47.99 -52.56
N LYS A 335 -10.03 48.18 -53.73
CA LYS A 335 -10.63 48.95 -54.85
C LYS A 335 -11.93 48.33 -55.34
N ALA A 336 -12.00 47.01 -55.46
CA ALA A 336 -13.21 46.30 -55.88
C ALA A 336 -14.34 46.47 -54.86
N SER A 337 -14.03 46.43 -53.56
CA SER A 337 -15.00 46.60 -52.47
C SER A 337 -15.65 47.98 -52.41
N GLN A 338 -15.01 49.00 -53.01
CA GLN A 338 -15.57 50.35 -53.14
C GLN A 338 -16.56 50.46 -54.32
N LYS A 339 -16.48 49.54 -55.30
CA LYS A 339 -17.25 49.59 -56.55
C LYS A 339 -18.30 48.49 -56.68
N TYR A 340 -18.12 47.37 -55.99
CA TYR A 340 -18.96 46.18 -56.10
C TYR A 340 -19.31 45.65 -54.70
N SER A 341 -20.47 45.02 -54.57
CA SER A 341 -20.86 44.29 -53.37
C SER A 341 -20.04 43.01 -53.20
N TRP A 342 -19.89 42.53 -51.97
CA TRP A 342 -19.10 41.32 -51.67
C TRP A 342 -19.63 40.05 -52.35
N LYS A 343 -20.93 39.98 -52.66
CA LYS A 343 -21.49 38.89 -53.47
C LYS A 343 -21.04 38.95 -54.93
N GLU A 344 -20.98 40.15 -55.50
CA GLU A 344 -20.48 40.35 -56.86
C GLU A 344 -18.96 40.10 -56.95
N ILE A 345 -18.20 40.47 -55.92
CA ILE A 345 -16.77 40.17 -55.81
C ILE A 345 -16.54 38.66 -55.71
N GLN A 346 -17.34 37.95 -54.91
CA GLN A 346 -17.30 36.49 -54.80
C GLN A 346 -17.57 35.82 -56.16
N GLU A 347 -18.55 36.30 -56.93
CA GLU A 347 -18.83 35.76 -58.27
C GLU A 347 -17.72 36.05 -59.27
N LYS A 348 -17.13 37.25 -59.25
CA LYS A 348 -16.04 37.64 -60.16
C LYS A 348 -14.72 36.90 -59.92
N LEU A 349 -14.52 36.37 -58.71
CA LEU A 349 -13.27 35.71 -58.30
C LEU A 349 -13.38 34.18 -58.23
N LYS A 350 -14.53 33.58 -58.58
CA LYS A 350 -14.82 32.14 -58.47
C LYS A 350 -13.84 31.21 -59.20
N GLU A 351 -13.14 31.69 -60.23
CA GLU A 351 -12.21 30.90 -61.06
C GLU A 351 -10.80 31.49 -61.10
N HIS A 352 -10.46 32.34 -60.13
CA HIS A 352 -9.17 33.00 -60.12
C HIS A 352 -8.06 32.04 -59.68
N LYS A 353 -6.95 31.97 -60.44
CA LYS A 353 -5.90 30.94 -60.30
C LYS A 353 -5.24 30.81 -58.92
N ILE A 354 -5.27 31.88 -58.14
CA ILE A 354 -4.62 31.95 -56.81
C ILE A 354 -5.62 32.19 -55.67
N ILE A 355 -6.91 32.41 -55.97
CA ILE A 355 -7.93 32.64 -54.93
C ILE A 355 -8.74 31.37 -54.78
N ARG A 356 -8.65 30.77 -53.60
CA ARG A 356 -9.26 29.47 -53.30
C ARG A 356 -10.68 29.62 -52.77
N GLU A 357 -10.93 30.65 -51.98
CA GLU A 357 -12.24 30.88 -51.37
C GLU A 357 -12.49 32.38 -51.17
N VAL A 358 -13.73 32.81 -51.38
CA VAL A 358 -14.21 34.13 -51.00
C VAL A 358 -15.48 33.95 -50.17
N ASP A 359 -15.45 34.39 -48.92
CA ASP A 359 -16.61 34.45 -48.03
C ASP A 359 -17.17 35.87 -48.01
N ALA A 360 -18.32 36.05 -48.68
CA ALA A 360 -18.99 37.34 -48.77
C ALA A 360 -19.64 37.81 -47.45
N LYS A 361 -19.86 36.92 -46.47
CA LYS A 361 -20.45 37.28 -45.17
C LYS A 361 -19.39 37.81 -44.21
N GLU A 362 -18.28 37.09 -44.11
CA GLU A 362 -17.15 37.44 -43.24
C GLU A 362 -16.16 38.40 -43.92
N LYS A 363 -16.41 38.78 -45.19
CA LYS A 363 -15.53 39.62 -46.02
C LYS A 363 -14.10 39.08 -46.06
N ARG A 364 -13.97 37.76 -46.14
CA ARG A 364 -12.71 37.03 -46.07
C ARG A 364 -12.36 36.46 -47.44
N VAL A 365 -11.10 36.60 -47.83
CA VAL A 365 -10.55 35.98 -49.06
C VAL A 365 -9.40 35.07 -48.67
N VAL A 366 -9.45 33.82 -49.12
CA VAL A 366 -8.40 32.82 -48.92
C VAL A 366 -7.61 32.68 -50.21
N VAL A 367 -6.31 32.96 -50.11
CA VAL A 367 -5.37 32.93 -51.24
C VAL A 367 -4.42 31.76 -51.04
N GLU A 368 -4.08 31.08 -52.12
CA GLU A 368 -3.07 30.02 -52.15
C GLU A 368 -1.78 30.60 -52.72
N ILE A 369 -0.72 30.63 -51.90
CA ILE A 369 0.60 31.22 -52.17
C ILE A 369 1.71 30.25 -51.83
#